data_AF-A0A1A8IB49-F1
#
_entry.id   AF-A0A1A8IB49-F1
#
_cell.length_a   1.000
_cell.length_b   1.000
_cell.length_c   1.000
_cell.angle_alpha   90.00
_cell.angle_beta   90.00
_cell.angle_gamma   90.00
#
_symmetry.space_group_name_H-M   'P 1'
#
loop_
_entity.id
_entity.type
_entity.pdbx_description
1 polymer ?
#
loop_
_entity_poly.entity_id
_entity_poly.type
_entity_poly.pdbx_seq_one_letter_code
_entity_poly.pdbx_strand_id
1 'polypeptide(L)' 'NFQIHSEVQALHTARVRYDWPGDGKLDLSVQQGQSIEILRVENNPSGKWLARSTSGNYGYISNTCV' A
#
# COMPACT_ATOMS: atom_id res chain seq x y z
N ASN A 1 -2.99 13.72 3.36
CA ASN A 1 -4.18 13.33 2.57
C ASN A 1 -3.67 12.66 1.30
N PHE A 2 -4.21 11.50 0.92
CA PHE A 2 -3.69 10.66 -0.18
C PHE A 2 -4.15 11.09 -1.60
N GLN A 3 -5.06 12.07 -1.70
CA GLN A 3 -5.65 12.54 -2.98
C GLN A 3 -6.28 11.38 -3.77
N ILE A 4 -7.14 10.61 -3.11
CA ILE A 4 -7.88 9.49 -3.72
C ILE A 4 -9.13 10.08 -4.37
N HIS A 5 -9.25 9.92 -5.70
CA HIS A 5 -10.48 10.28 -6.41
C HIS A 5 -11.58 9.24 -6.15
N SER A 6 -12.85 9.66 -6.21
CA SER A 6 -14.00 8.76 -6.01
C SER A 6 -13.95 7.63 -7.03
N GLU A 7 -13.91 6.39 -6.53
CA GLU A 7 -13.75 5.12 -7.28
C GLU A 7 -12.32 4.82 -7.77
N VAL A 8 -11.36 4.73 -6.85
CA VAL A 8 -10.03 4.17 -7.16
C VAL A 8 -10.13 2.65 -7.34
N GLN A 9 -9.87 2.22 -8.58
CA GLN A 9 -9.66 0.81 -8.93
C GLN A 9 -8.24 0.36 -8.56
N ALA A 10 -8.11 -0.89 -8.14
CA ALA A 10 -6.81 -1.50 -7.95
C ALA A 10 -6.11 -1.66 -9.29
N LEU A 11 -4.84 -1.23 -9.35
CA LEU A 11 -3.99 -1.56 -10.48
C LEU A 11 -3.72 -3.07 -10.44
N HIS A 12 -3.18 -3.56 -9.32
CA HIS A 12 -2.74 -4.95 -9.15
C HIS A 12 -3.05 -5.43 -7.72
N THR A 13 -3.19 -6.75 -7.53
CA THR A 13 -3.16 -7.37 -6.19
C THR A 13 -1.77 -7.95 -5.95
N ALA A 14 -1.21 -7.71 -4.76
CA ALA A 14 0.10 -8.19 -4.38
C ALA A 14 0.04 -8.97 -3.06
N ARG A 15 1.00 -9.88 -2.87
CA ARG A 15 1.16 -10.64 -1.64
C ARG A 15 2.42 -10.16 -0.91
N VAL A 16 2.28 -9.78 0.34
CA VAL A 16 3.37 -9.25 1.16
C VAL A 16 4.39 -10.36 1.43
N ARG A 17 5.67 -10.06 1.17
CA ARG A 17 6.81 -11.00 1.27
C ARG A 17 7.38 -11.11 2.68
N TYR A 18 7.28 -10.06 3.49
CA TYR A 18 7.72 -10.01 4.88
C TYR A 18 6.99 -8.91 5.63
N ASP A 19 6.89 -9.03 6.95
CA ASP A 19 6.28 -8.03 7.82
C ASP A 19 6.94 -6.67 7.63
N TRP A 20 6.12 -5.63 7.47
CA TRP A 20 6.61 -4.26 7.37
C TRP A 20 5.70 -3.34 8.20
N PRO A 21 6.18 -2.80 9.33
CA PRO A 21 5.36 -2.04 10.25
C PRO A 21 5.04 -0.61 9.77
N GLY A 22 5.68 -0.15 8.69
CA GLY A 22 5.70 1.26 8.30
C GLY A 22 6.78 2.07 9.03
N ASP A 23 7.28 3.12 8.39
CA ASP A 23 8.23 4.08 8.97
C ASP A 23 7.59 5.44 9.28
N GLY A 24 6.35 5.67 8.81
CA GLY A 24 5.65 6.95 8.92
C GLY A 24 4.16 6.85 9.22
N LYS A 25 3.56 7.98 9.62
CA LYS A 25 2.13 8.08 10.01
C LYS A 25 1.13 7.77 8.90
N LEU A 26 1.58 7.86 7.64
CA LEU A 26 0.76 7.59 6.46
C LEU A 26 1.01 6.19 5.89
N ASP A 27 1.84 5.40 6.56
CA ASP A 27 2.17 4.06 6.12
C ASP A 27 1.12 3.05 6.58
N LEU A 28 0.93 2.03 5.75
CA LEU A 28 0.11 0.88 6.07
C LEU A 28 1.03 -0.23 6.60
N SER A 29 0.86 -0.57 7.87
CA SER A 29 1.49 -1.78 8.43
C SER A 29 0.90 -3.02 7.76
N VAL A 30 1.76 -3.92 7.32
CA VAL A 30 1.40 -5.15 6.61
C VAL A 30 2.14 -6.35 7.15
N GLN A 31 1.52 -7.52 7.04
CA GLN A 31 2.09 -8.80 7.49
C GLN A 31 2.39 -9.73 6.33
N GLN A 32 3.42 -10.55 6.47
CA GLN A 32 3.80 -11.57 5.51
C GLN A 32 2.59 -12.44 5.14
N GLY A 33 2.44 -12.68 3.84
CA GLY A 33 1.36 -13.50 3.29
C GLY A 33 0.03 -12.78 3.13
N GLN A 34 -0.13 -11.56 3.67
CA GLN A 34 -1.32 -10.73 3.47
C GLN A 34 -1.46 -10.34 1.99
N SER A 35 -2.69 -10.38 1.48
CA SER A 35 -3.02 -9.84 0.16
C SER A 35 -3.47 -8.39 0.29
N ILE A 36 -2.98 -7.53 -0.59
CA ILE A 36 -3.31 -6.10 -0.64
C ILE A 36 -3.48 -5.62 -2.08
N GLU A 37 -4.20 -4.52 -2.25
CA GLU A 37 -4.40 -3.89 -3.54
C GLU A 37 -3.42 -2.72 -3.71
N ILE A 38 -2.69 -2.71 -4.82
CA ILE A 38 -1.84 -1.60 -5.22
C ILE A 38 -2.67 -0.63 -6.05
N LEU A 39 -2.74 0.62 -5.61
CA LEU A 39 -3.63 1.64 -6.18
C LEU A 39 -2.87 2.68 -7.00
N ARG A 40 -1.62 2.97 -6.63
CA ARG A 40 -0.78 3.96 -7.32
C ARG A 40 0.70 3.67 -7.08
N VAL A 41 1.50 3.60 -8.14
CA VAL A 41 2.96 3.36 -8.06
C VAL A 41 3.80 4.60 -8.35
N GLU A 42 3.21 5.65 -8.90
CA GLU A 42 3.87 6.93 -9.24
C GLU A 42 3.38 8.07 -8.34
N ASN A 43 4.11 9.19 -8.32
CA ASN A 43 3.77 10.38 -7.53
C ASN A 43 3.57 10.09 -6.03
N ASN A 44 4.43 9.21 -5.48
CA ASN A 44 4.46 8.81 -4.08
C ASN A 44 5.85 9.09 -3.47
N PRO A 45 6.01 8.99 -2.14
CA PRO A 45 7.34 8.99 -1.53
C PRO A 45 8.27 7.95 -2.17
N SER A 46 9.57 8.25 -2.22
CA SER A 46 10.58 7.36 -2.84
C SER A 46 10.52 5.96 -2.24
N GLY A 47 10.52 4.95 -3.10
CA GLY A 47 10.45 3.54 -2.69
C GLY A 47 9.09 3.08 -2.18
N LYS A 48 8.03 3.90 -2.28
CA LYS A 48 6.70 3.56 -1.75
C LYS A 48 5.58 3.54 -2.77
N TRP A 49 4.62 2.65 -2.55
CA TRP A 49 3.37 2.57 -3.31
C TRP A 49 2.18 2.86 -2.42
N LEU A 50 1.11 3.43 -2.98
CA LEU A 50 -0.16 3.56 -2.29
C LEU A 50 -0.92 2.24 -2.40
N ALA A 51 -1.29 1.67 -1.25
CA ALA A 51 -2.00 0.41 -1.17
C ALA A 51 -3.28 0.52 -0.33
N ARG A 52 -4.15 -0.47 -0.52
CA ARG A 52 -5.35 -0.69 0.29
C ARG A 52 -5.34 -2.12 0.84
N SER A 53 -5.55 -2.24 2.15
CA SER A 53 -5.75 -3.54 2.80
C SER A 53 -7.12 -4.13 2.46
N THR A 54 -7.30 -5.42 2.69
CA THR A 54 -8.62 -6.09 2.58
C THR A 54 -9.69 -5.50 3.50
N SER A 55 -9.29 -4.83 4.59
CA SER A 55 -10.19 -4.10 5.48
C SER A 55 -10.52 -2.67 4.98
N GLY A 56 -10.03 -2.27 3.81
CA GLY A 56 -10.28 -0.96 3.22
C GLY A 56 -9.38 0.17 3.74
N ASN A 57 -8.34 -0.14 4.53
CA ASN A 57 -7.41 0.88 5.04
C ASN A 57 -6.41 1.27 3.96
N TYR A 58 -6.18 2.57 3.80
CA TYR A 58 -5.22 3.12 2.84
C TYR A 58 -3.93 3.52 3.54
N GLY A 59 -2.81 3.29 2.88
CA GLY A 59 -1.53 3.83 3.30
C GLY A 59 -0.41 3.50 2.32
N TYR A 60 0.75 4.10 2.55
CA TYR A 60 1.94 3.77 1.79
C TYR A 60 2.57 2.47 2.27
N ILE A 61 3.10 1.69 1.35
CA ILE A 61 3.92 0.50 1.63
C ILE A 61 5.29 0.63 1.01
N SER A 62 6.31 -0.02 1.57
CA SER A 62 7.57 -0.19 0.85
C SER A 62 7.36 -1.05 -0.40
N ASN A 63 7.87 -0.63 -1.55
CA ASN A 63 7.82 -1.44 -2.77
C ASN A 63 8.68 -2.72 -2.67
N THR A 64 9.54 -2.81 -1.65
CA THR A 64 10.36 -3.98 -1.38
C THR A 64 9.63 -5.04 -0.55
N CYS A 65 8.53 -4.70 0.13
CA CYS A 65 7.82 -5.65 1.00
C CYS A 65 6.74 -6.46 0.27
N VAL A 66 6.47 -6.11 -1.00
CA VAL A 66 5.59 -6.84 -1.93
C VAL A 66 6.38 -7.47 -3.06
#